data_AF-A0AAV5W5C3-F1
#
_entry.id   AF-A0AAV5W5C3-F1
#
_cell.length_a   1.000
_cell.length_b   1.000
_cell.length_c   1.000
_cell.angle_alpha   90.00
_cell.angle_beta   90.00
_cell.angle_gamma   90.00
#
_symmetry.space_group_name_H-M   'P 1'
#
loop_
_entity.id
_entity.type
_entity.pdbx_description
1 polymer ?
#
loop_
_entity_poly.entity_id
_entity_poly.type
_entity_poly.pdbx_seq_one_letter_code
_entity_poly.pdbx_strand_id
1 'polypeptide(L)' 'VGPPGAKQVQVTVVFFETNKCCDTLTIYEGVAGDKKIATLAGSIYNGNVYKSTQGPAMRLVYNAQSGAYIRGWQ' A
#
# COMPACT_ATOMS: atom_id res chain seq x y z
N VAL A 1 2.67 -7.63 9.26
CA VAL A 1 3.91 -7.87 10.04
C VAL A 1 4.68 -8.98 9.36
N GLY A 2 6.01 -8.88 9.30
CA GLY A 2 6.89 -9.88 8.71
C GLY A 2 7.05 -11.12 9.61
N PRO A 3 7.67 -12.19 9.09
CA PRO A 3 7.91 -13.41 9.85
C PRO A 3 8.88 -13.18 11.03
N PRO A 4 8.92 -14.09 12.03
CA PRO A 4 9.86 -14.00 13.14
C PRO A 4 11.31 -13.82 12.67
N GLY A 5 12.04 -12.88 13.28
CA GLY A 5 13.42 -12.55 12.91
C GLY A 5 13.56 -11.62 11.70
N ALA A 6 12.47 -11.26 11.01
CA ALA A 6 12.52 -10.21 9.99
C ALA A 6 12.97 -8.88 10.59
N LYS A 7 13.83 -8.16 9.86
CA LYS A 7 14.25 -6.79 10.23
C LYS A 7 13.44 -5.72 9.50
N GLN A 8 13.02 -6.03 8.29
CA GLN A 8 12.27 -5.17 7.38
C GLN A 8 11.29 -6.03 6.58
N VAL A 9 10.27 -5.38 6.04
CA VAL A 9 9.32 -5.95 5.08
C VAL A 9 9.28 -5.11 3.82
N GLN A 10 8.92 -5.73 2.72
CA GLN A 10 8.62 -5.04 1.47
C GLN A 10 7.27 -5.50 0.93
N VAL A 11 6.60 -4.60 0.23
CA VAL A 11 5.40 -4.89 -0.54
C VAL A 11 5.65 -4.50 -1.98
N THR A 12 5.34 -5.43 -2.89
CA THR A 12 5.27 -5.15 -4.31
C THR A 12 3.80 -5.01 -4.67
N VAL A 13 3.38 -3.82 -5.09
CA VAL A 13 2.06 -3.61 -5.69
C VAL A 13 2.23 -3.90 -7.17
N VAL A 14 1.87 -5.12 -7.57
CA VAL A 14 2.02 -5.64 -8.95
C VAL A 14 1.03 -4.94 -9.87
N PHE A 15 -0.18 -4.71 -9.38
CA PHE A 15 -1.29 -4.15 -10.13
C PHE A 15 -2.07 -3.19 -9.24
N PHE A 16 -2.44 -2.03 -9.77
CA PHE A 16 -3.31 -1.08 -9.10
C PHE A 16 -4.22 -0.41 -10.13
N GLU A 17 -5.53 -0.52 -9.96
CA GLU A 17 -6.52 0.21 -10.74
C GLU A 17 -7.67 0.63 -9.85
N THR A 18 -7.82 1.94 -9.70
CA THR A 18 -8.81 2.56 -8.83
C THR A 18 -9.33 3.86 -9.43
N ASN A 19 -10.40 4.42 -8.88
CA ASN A 19 -10.84 5.74 -9.30
C ASN A 19 -9.91 6.82 -8.71
N LYS A 20 -9.20 7.53 -9.59
CA LYS A 20 -8.17 8.51 -9.25
C LYS A 20 -8.64 9.64 -8.32
N CYS A 21 -9.93 10.02 -8.34
CA CYS A 21 -10.39 11.15 -7.55
C CYS A 21 -10.42 10.86 -6.04
N CYS A 22 -10.67 9.60 -5.68
CA CYS A 22 -11.33 9.31 -4.41
C CYS A 22 -10.90 7.98 -3.79
N ASP A 23 -10.45 7.02 -4.60
CA ASP A 23 -9.95 5.75 -4.11
C ASP A 23 -8.44 5.84 -3.89
N THR A 24 -7.98 5.34 -2.75
CA THR A 24 -6.55 5.37 -2.41
C THR A 24 -6.08 4.10 -1.73
N LEU A 25 -4.83 3.72 -1.99
CA LEU A 25 -4.08 2.80 -1.14
C LEU A 25 -2.95 3.59 -0.49
N THR A 26 -2.98 3.71 0.84
CA THR A 26 -1.90 4.35 1.59
C THR A 26 -1.11 3.29 2.35
N ILE A 27 0.21 3.34 2.19
CA ILE A 27 1.17 2.45 2.82
C ILE A 27 1.91 3.23 3.89
N TYR A 28 1.95 2.69 5.10
CA TYR A 28 2.59 3.29 6.26
C TYR A 28 3.63 2.34 6.87
N GLU A 29 4.58 2.93 7.58
CA GLU A 29 5.55 2.24 8.42
C GLU A 29 4.88 1.65 9.67
N GLY A 30 5.41 0.51 10.10
CA GLY A 30 5.06 -0.08 11.38
C GLY A 30 3.64 -0.61 11.45
N VAL A 31 3.26 -1.07 12.65
CA VAL A 31 1.90 -1.54 12.95
C VAL A 31 0.95 -0.37 13.20
N ALA A 32 1.44 0.68 13.86
CA ALA A 32 0.64 1.86 14.18
C ALA A 32 0.26 2.64 12.92
N GLY A 33 1.13 2.70 11.92
CA GLY A 33 0.94 3.49 10.70
C GLY A 33 1.19 4.98 10.93
N ASP A 34 2.15 5.32 11.78
CA ASP A 34 2.53 6.66 12.20
C ASP A 34 3.26 7.46 11.12
N LYS A 35 4.03 6.78 10.25
CA LYS A 35 4.74 7.42 9.15
C LYS A 35 4.29 6.88 7.79
N LYS A 36 3.91 7.79 6.88
CA LYS A 36 3.48 7.44 5.51
C LYS A 36 4.69 7.14 4.61
N ILE A 37 4.62 6.03 3.88
CA ILE A 37 5.59 5.63 2.85
C ILE A 37 5.11 6.11 1.47
N ALA A 38 3.86 5.81 1.11
CA ALA A 38 3.28 6.17 -0.19
C ALA A 38 1.75 6.24 -0.14
N THR A 39 1.17 7.00 -1.06
CA THR A 39 -0.27 6.98 -1.38
C THR A 39 -0.41 6.76 -2.88
N LEU A 40 -1.20 5.77 -3.28
CA LEU A 40 -1.49 5.41 -4.67
C LEU A 40 -2.94 5.76 -5.00
N ALA A 41 -3.16 6.27 -6.21
CA ALA A 41 -4.48 6.59 -6.77
C ALA A 41 -4.43 6.45 -8.30
N GLY A 42 -5.55 6.09 -8.92
CA GLY A 42 -5.63 5.87 -10.37
C GLY A 42 -5.11 4.50 -10.77
N SER A 43 -4.28 4.44 -11.81
CA SER A 43 -3.82 3.16 -12.39
C SER A 43 -2.29 3.06 -12.46
N ILE A 44 -1.75 1.93 -12.02
CA ILE A 44 -0.33 1.56 -12.06
C ILE A 44 -0.23 0.08 -12.47
N TYR A 45 0.50 -0.21 -13.54
CA TYR A 45 0.58 -1.57 -14.11
C TYR A 45 1.99 -2.17 -14.15
N ASN A 46 3.03 -1.38 -13.87
CA ASN A 46 4.42 -1.82 -14.04
C ASN A 46 5.07 -2.35 -12.76
N GLY A 47 4.28 -2.56 -11.70
CA GLY A 47 4.78 -2.96 -10.39
C GLY A 47 5.54 -1.83 -9.68
N ASN A 48 5.19 -1.55 -8.42
CA ASN A 48 6.00 -0.68 -7.55
C ASN A 48 6.38 -1.41 -6.27
N VAL A 49 7.63 -1.23 -5.83
CA VAL A 49 8.15 -1.84 -4.60
C VAL A 49 8.29 -0.78 -3.52
N TYR A 50 7.67 -1.04 -2.36
CA TYR A 50 7.73 -0.21 -1.16
C TYR A 50 8.40 -0.99 -0.04
N LYS A 51 9.33 -0.36 0.68
CA LYS A 51 10.14 -1.00 1.73
C LYS A 51 10.01 -0.25 3.05
N SER A 52 9.97 -1.00 4.14
CA SER A 52 9.93 -0.44 5.48
C SER A 52 11.34 -0.04 5.88
N THR A 53 11.48 1.08 6.56
CA THR A 53 12.78 1.58 6.99
C THR A 53 13.05 1.33 8.47
N GLN A 54 12.01 1.20 9.29
CA GLN A 54 12.13 1.22 10.76
C GLN A 54 11.83 -0.11 11.46
N GLY A 55 11.35 -1.13 10.74
CA GLY A 55 11.10 -2.44 11.36
C GLY A 55 10.35 -3.40 10.46
N PRO A 56 10.00 -4.59 10.98
CA PRO A 56 9.39 -5.66 10.20
C PRO A 56 7.88 -5.52 10.04
N ALA A 57 7.35 -4.30 9.99
CA ALA A 57 5.92 -4.10 9.87
C ALA A 57 5.61 -2.92 8.94
N MET A 58 4.50 -3.08 8.23
CA MET A 58 3.82 -2.04 7.48
C MET A 58 2.33 -2.16 7.72
N ARG A 59 1.65 -1.03 7.59
CA ARG A 59 0.19 -0.94 7.59
C ARG A 59 -0.27 -0.46 6.22
N LEU A 60 -1.15 -1.22 5.60
CA LEU A 60 -1.77 -0.88 4.33
C LEU A 60 -3.23 -0.50 4.60
N VAL A 61 -3.64 0.66 4.11
CA VAL A 61 -5.01 1.15 4.27
C VAL A 61 -5.56 1.43 2.88
N TYR A 62 -6.53 0.61 2.48
CA TYR A 62 -7.28 0.80 1.25
C TYR A 62 -8.59 1.53 1.55
N ASN A 63 -8.82 2.65 0.88
CA ASN A 63 -10.00 3.48 1.05
C ASN A 63 -10.72 3.59 -0.30
N ALA A 64 -11.86 2.92 -0.42
CA ALA A 64 -12.71 2.94 -1.62
C ALA A 64 -13.89 3.89 -1.37
N GLN A 65 -13.81 5.10 -1.92
CA GLN A 65 -14.81 6.16 -1.69
C GLN A 65 -15.54 6.58 -2.97
N SER A 66 -15.07 6.16 -4.14
CA SER A 66 -15.65 6.59 -5.41
C SER A 66 -17.03 5.99 -5.70
N GLY A 67 -17.37 4.87 -5.05
CA GLY A 67 -18.57 4.07 -5.37
C GLY A 67 -18.53 3.42 -6.75
N ALA A 68 -17.42 3.55 -7.49
CA ALA A 68 -17.25 2.97 -8.81
C ALA A 68 -16.82 1.50 -8.72
N TYR A 69 -17.20 0.71 -9.72
CA TYR A 69 -16.65 -0.62 -9.94
C TYR A 69 -15.25 -0.50 -10.54
N ILE A 70 -14.28 -1.08 -9.88
CA ILE A 70 -12.85 -1.03 -10.24
C ILE A 70 -12.22 -2.41 -10.00
N ARG A 71 -11.09 -2.68 -10.65
CA ARG A 71 -10.37 -3.96 -10.47
C ARG A 71 -9.63 -4.08 -9.15
N GLY A 72 -9.28 -2.97 -8.50
CA GLY A 72 -8.62 -2.96 -7.20
C GLY A 72 -7.11 -3.09 -7.31
N TRP A 73 -6.50 -3.85 -6.41
CA TRP A 73 -5.03 -3.93 -6.32
C TRP A 73 -4.55 -5.32 -5.91
N GLN A 74 -3.31 -5.62 -6.30
CA GLN A 74 -2.57 -6.85 -5.97
C GLN A 74 -1.14 -6.50 -5.60
#